data_AF-A0A1G7ZFD2-F1
#
_entry.id   AF-A0A1G7ZFD2-F1
#
_cell.length_a   1.000
_cell.length_b   1.000
_cell.length_c   1.000
_cell.angle_alpha   90.00
_cell.angle_beta   90.00
_cell.angle_gamma   90.00
#
_symmetry.space_group_name_H-M   'P 1'
#
loop_
_entity.id
_entity.type
_entity.pdbx_description
1 polymer ?
#
loop_
_entity_poly.entity_id
_entity_poly.type
_entity_poly.pdbx_seq_one_letter_code
_entity_poly.pdbx_strand_id
1 'polypeptide(L)' 'MTPITPDWAAYVAQMEQVLALELDDARRHELLTQFSRIAAMAKPLMDYPLDDRLEVAGVYQA' A
#
# COMPACT_ATOMS: atom_id res chain seq x y z
N MET A 1 14.95 14.07 1.04
CA MET A 1 14.75 12.83 0.24
C MET A 1 13.73 13.15 -0.84
N THR A 2 14.04 12.89 -2.11
CA THR A 2 13.06 13.04 -3.20
C THR A 2 11.96 11.99 -3.00
N PRO A 3 10.66 12.36 -3.02
CA PRO A 3 9.60 11.36 -2.91
C PRO A 3 9.67 10.42 -4.11
N ILE A 4 9.83 9.12 -3.85
CA ILE A 4 9.71 8.09 -4.88
C ILE A 4 8.22 7.92 -5.14
N THR A 5 7.76 8.27 -6.34
CA THR A 5 6.40 7.94 -6.77
C THR A 5 6.32 6.43 -7.00
N PRO A 6 5.47 5.69 -6.27
CA PRO A 6 5.36 4.25 -6.46
C PRO A 6 4.74 3.92 -7.82
N ASP A 7 5.30 2.96 -8.53
CA ASP A 7 4.65 2.33 -9.68
C ASP A 7 3.71 1.23 -9.19
N TRP A 8 2.43 1.57 -9.05
CA TRP A 8 1.42 0.65 -8.55
C TRP A 8 1.11 -0.50 -9.51
N ALA A 9 1.33 -0.32 -10.82
CA ALA A 9 1.12 -1.40 -11.78
C ALA A 9 2.21 -2.47 -11.64
N ALA A 10 3.47 -2.04 -11.52
CA ALA A 10 4.58 -2.94 -11.22
C ALA A 10 4.40 -3.65 -9.87
N TYR A 11 3.94 -2.92 -8.84
CA TYR A 11 3.65 -3.49 -7.53
C TYR A 11 2.57 -4.57 -7.58
N VAL A 12 1.43 -4.31 -8.25
CA VAL A 12 0.33 -5.30 -8.37
C VAL A 12 0.81 -6.55 -9.11
N ALA A 13 1.54 -6.40 -10.22
CA ALA A 13 2.09 -7.52 -10.96
C ALA A 13 3.07 -8.36 -10.12
N GLN A 14 3.90 -7.72 -9.29
CA GLN A 14 4.80 -8.43 -8.38
C GLN A 14 4.02 -9.16 -7.28
N MET A 15 3.03 -8.52 -6.66
CA MET A 15 2.25 -9.12 -5.57
C MET A 15 1.39 -10.28 -6.03
N GLU A 16 0.90 -10.26 -7.27
CA GLU A 16 0.22 -11.41 -7.87
C GLU A 16 1.11 -12.67 -7.82
N GLN A 17 2.39 -12.53 -8.19
CA GLN A 17 3.36 -13.63 -8.15
C GLN A 17 3.71 -14.03 -6.71
N VAL A 18 4.00 -13.05 -5.84
CA VAL A 18 4.42 -13.30 -4.45
C VAL A 18 3.32 -14.01 -3.65
N LEU A 19 2.06 -13.65 -3.88
CA LEU A 19 0.91 -14.20 -3.16
C LEU A 19 0.26 -15.39 -3.88
N ALA A 20 0.81 -15.83 -5.02
CA ALA A 20 0.28 -16.90 -5.85
C ALA A 20 -1.22 -16.71 -6.18
N LEU A 21 -1.59 -15.50 -6.59
CA LEU A 21 -2.96 -15.15 -6.98
C LEU A 21 -3.14 -15.30 -8.49
N GLU A 22 -4.32 -15.74 -8.92
CA GLU A 22 -4.69 -15.75 -10.34
C GLU A 22 -5.62 -14.57 -10.63
N LEU A 23 -5.10 -13.55 -11.33
CA LEU A 23 -5.87 -12.36 -11.69
C LEU A 23 -5.98 -12.21 -13.21
N ASP A 24 -7.23 -12.20 -13.69
CA ASP A 24 -7.51 -11.76 -15.04
C ASP A 24 -7.26 -10.25 -15.21
N ASP A 25 -7.25 -9.79 -16.46
CA ASP A 25 -6.98 -8.38 -16.78
C ASP A 25 -7.98 -7.43 -16.10
N ALA A 26 -9.25 -7.83 -15.98
CA ALA A 26 -10.29 -6.99 -15.38
C ALA A 26 -10.05 -6.80 -13.88
N ARG A 27 -9.71 -7.88 -13.15
CA ARG A 27 -9.37 -7.83 -11.72
C ARG A 27 -8.09 -7.06 -11.46
N ARG A 28 -7.06 -7.23 -12.31
CA ARG A 28 -5.83 -6.42 -12.21
C ARG A 28 -6.11 -4.93 -12.38
N HIS A 29 -6.95 -4.56 -13.34
CA HIS A 29 -7.32 -3.16 -13.57
C HIS A 29 -8.12 -2.57 -12.39
N GLU A 30 -9.07 -3.34 -11.85
CA GLU A 30 -9.84 -2.91 -10.68
C GLU A 30 -8.94 -2.74 -9.47
N LEU A 31 -8.02 -3.69 -9.20
CA LEU A 31 -7.05 -3.57 -8.12
C LEU A 31 -6.17 -2.33 -8.29
N LEU A 32 -5.65 -2.06 -9.48
CA LEU A 32 -4.87 -0.85 -9.73
C LEU A 32 -5.66 0.44 -9.40
N THR A 33 -6.94 0.47 -9.75
CA THR A 33 -7.83 1.58 -9.40
C THR A 33 -7.99 1.74 -7.89
N GLN A 34 -8.22 0.64 -7.18
CA GLN A 34 -8.39 0.67 -5.72
C GLN A 34 -7.10 1.05 -5.00
N PHE A 35 -5.95 0.51 -5.42
CA PHE A 35 -4.64 0.89 -4.89
C PHE A 35 -4.35 2.38 -5.07
N SER A 36 -4.67 2.94 -6.24
CA SER A 36 -4.51 4.37 -6.50
C SER A 36 -5.37 5.23 -5.55
N ARG A 37 -6.60 4.80 -5.28
CA ARG A 37 -7.50 5.48 -4.31
C ARG A 37 -6.99 5.36 -2.88
N ILE A 38 -6.54 4.18 -2.46
CA ILE A 38 -5.97 3.95 -1.13
C ILE A 38 -4.71 4.79 -0.95
N ALA A 39 -3.83 4.87 -1.95
CA ALA A 39 -2.63 5.70 -1.90
C ALA A 39 -2.98 7.19 -1.69
N ALA A 40 -4.03 7.69 -2.36
CA ALA A 40 -4.51 9.05 -2.15
C ALA A 40 -5.08 9.25 -0.73
N MET A 41 -5.83 8.28 -0.19
CA MET A 41 -6.36 8.34 1.18
C MET A 41 -5.26 8.21 2.24
N ALA A 42 -4.19 7.45 1.96
CA ALA A 42 -3.08 7.23 2.87
C ALA A 42 -2.06 8.38 2.84
N LYS A 43 -1.99 9.16 1.76
CA LYS A 43 -1.08 10.31 1.64
C LYS A 43 -1.05 11.22 2.88
N PRO A 44 -2.18 11.72 3.42
CA PRO A 44 -2.16 12.56 4.61
C PRO A 44 -1.59 11.87 5.85
N LEU A 45 -1.74 10.55 5.97
CA LEU A 45 -1.15 9.77 7.06
C LEU A 45 0.36 9.61 6.89
N MET A 46 0.83 9.40 5.66
CA MET A 46 2.26 9.28 5.34
C MET A 46 3.00 10.62 5.44
N ASP A 47 2.31 11.73 5.18
CA ASP A 47 2.86 13.09 5.33
C ASP A 47 2.91 13.54 6.80
N TYR A 48 2.20 12.85 7.71
CA TYR A 48 2.18 13.18 9.13
C TYR A 48 3.52 12.78 9.80
N PRO A 49 4.21 13.70 10.49
CA PRO A 49 5.46 13.38 11.15
C PRO A 49 5.22 12.42 12.32
N LEU A 50 5.98 11.33 12.33
CA LEU A 50 5.95 10.34 13.41
C LEU A 50 7.08 10.63 14.40
N ASP A 51 6.76 10.69 15.69
CA ASP A 51 7.76 10.72 16.76
C ASP A 51 8.45 9.35 16.91
N ASP A 52 9.72 9.35 17.32
CA ASP A 52 10.54 8.12 17.47
C ASP A 52 10.00 7.11 18.50
N ARG A 53 9.03 7.51 19.32
CA ARG A 53 8.49 6.73 20.45
C ARG A 53 6.99 6.45 20.33
N LEU A 54 6.45 6.44 19.12
CA LEU A 54 5.04 6.11 18.91
C LEU A 54 4.77 4.66 19.28
N GLU A 55 4.03 4.46 20.38
CA GLU A 55 3.44 3.18 20.71
C GLU A 55 2.34 2.83 19.71
N VAL A 56 2.26 1.57 19.31
CA VAL A 56 1.15 1.07 18.50
C VAL A 56 -0.11 1.09 19.36
N ALA A 57 -1.25 1.50 18.79
CA ALA A 57 -2.52 1.63 19.51
C ALA A 57 -3.03 0.33 20.19
N GLY A 58 -2.38 -0.81 19.94
CA GLY A 58 -2.58 -2.05 20.69
C GLY A 58 -1.25 -2.66 21.12
N VAL A 59 -1.07 -2.84 22.42
CA VAL A 59 0.02 -3.65 23.00
C VAL A 59 -0.52 -5.05 23.24
N TYR A 60 0.10 -6.05 22.62
CA TYR A 60 -0.23 -7.45 22.91
C TYR A 60 0.09 -7.77 24.36
N GLN A 61 -0.89 -8.26 25.11
CA GLN A 61 -0.71 -8.82 26.44
C GLN A 61 -0.84 -10.34 26.35
N ALA A 62 0.24 -11.05 26.68
CA ALA A 62 0.32 -12.51 26.69
C ALA A 62 -0.26 -13.11 27.97
#